data_AF-A0A2M7FPA1-F1
#
_entry.id   AF-A0A2M7FPA1-F1
#
_cell.length_a   1.000
_cell.length_b   1.000
_cell.length_c   1.000
_cell.angle_alpha   90.00
_cell.angle_beta   90.00
_cell.angle_gamma   90.00
#
_symmetry.space_group_name_H-M   'P 1'
#
loop_
_entity.id
_entity.type
_entity.pdbx_description
1 polymer ?
#
loop_
_entity_poly.entity_id
_entity_poly.type
_entity_poly.pdbx_seq_one_letter_code
_entity_poly.pdbx_strand_id
1 'polypeptide(L)'
;MVFAGAANLLVWTVQPDLLLARHTVAWLVWLLCLFFAAWGWWRSPQGDLRFTGDSWQWVDPAQTQQVTLGVQLDLQQTLLVRTSDAQSRVRWLWLAHARQPQRWLDLRRAVFARQHDPQVDGSPEVSA
;
A
#
# COMPACT_ATOMS: atom_id res chain seq x y z
N MET A 1 23.74 -8.12 -28.65
CA MET A 1 23.05 -9.16 -27.85
C MET A 1 21.53 -9.00 -28.02
N VAL A 2 20.91 -9.64 -29.02
CA VAL A 2 19.44 -9.58 -29.23
C VAL A 2 18.87 -10.95 -29.66
N PHE A 3 19.60 -11.68 -30.52
CA PHE A 3 19.15 -12.96 -31.09
C PHE A 3 18.86 -14.09 -30.06
N ALA A 4 19.46 -14.05 -28.86
CA ALA A 4 19.20 -15.04 -27.82
C ALA A 4 17.75 -15.01 -27.28
N GLY A 5 17.10 -13.84 -27.26
CA GLY A 5 15.71 -13.72 -26.82
C GLY A 5 14.71 -14.29 -27.83
N ALA A 6 14.96 -14.06 -29.13
CA ALA A 6 14.08 -14.53 -30.21
C ALA A 6 14.06 -16.07 -30.34
N ALA A 7 15.22 -16.73 -30.17
CA ALA A 7 15.28 -18.19 -30.18
C ALA A 7 14.52 -18.81 -29.00
N ASN A 8 14.61 -18.21 -27.80
CA ASN A 8 13.87 -18.67 -26.62
C ASN A 8 12.35 -18.54 -26.80
N LEU A 9 11.88 -17.47 -27.45
CA LEU A 9 10.46 -17.28 -27.80
C LEU A 9 9.95 -18.32 -28.80
N LEU A 10 10.74 -18.67 -29.83
CA LEU A 10 10.37 -19.68 -30.82
C LEU A 10 10.38 -21.12 -30.27
N VAL A 11 11.24 -21.43 -29.31
CA VAL A 11 11.23 -22.75 -28.65
C VAL A 11 10.03 -22.92 -27.71
N TRP A 12 9.54 -21.85 -27.08
CA TRP A 12 8.43 -21.92 -26.12
C TRP A 12 7.03 -22.06 -26.75
N THR A 13 6.91 -21.87 -28.07
CA THR A 13 5.62 -21.91 -28.80
C THR A 13 5.29 -23.27 -29.44
N VAL A 14 6.22 -24.24 -29.49
CA VAL A 14 6.06 -25.50 -30.26
C VAL A 14 6.12 -26.76 -29.38
N GLN A 15 5.49 -26.73 -28.20
CA GLN A 15 5.33 -27.92 -27.34
C GLN A 15 3.84 -28.12 -26.96
N PRO A 16 3.09 -28.94 -27.73
CA PRO A 16 1.63 -29.06 -27.63
C PRO A 16 1.09 -29.68 -26.33
N ASP A 17 1.88 -30.50 -25.62
CA ASP A 17 1.37 -31.39 -24.56
C ASP A 17 1.34 -30.78 -23.14
N LEU A 18 1.79 -29.53 -22.94
CA LEU A 18 1.95 -28.93 -21.60
C LEU A 18 0.81 -28.02 -21.11
N LEU A 19 -0.39 -28.10 -21.70
CA LEU A 19 -1.55 -27.30 -21.27
C LEU A 19 -1.88 -27.49 -19.78
N LEU A 20 -2.02 -28.74 -19.31
CA LEU A 20 -2.30 -29.05 -17.90
C LEU A 20 -1.22 -28.51 -16.94
N ALA A 21 0.06 -28.69 -17.29
CA ALA A 21 1.19 -28.25 -16.47
C ALA A 21 1.29 -26.72 -16.36
N ARG A 22 0.94 -25.99 -17.43
CA ARG A 22 0.89 -24.52 -17.40
C ARG A 22 -0.24 -24.03 -16.49
N HIS A 23 -1.42 -24.68 -16.53
CA HIS A 23 -2.53 -24.32 -15.65
C HIS A 23 -2.23 -24.62 -14.17
N THR A 24 -1.63 -25.75 -13.82
CA THR A 24 -1.30 -26.05 -12.42
C THR A 24 -0.27 -25.08 -11.85
N VAL A 25 0.76 -24.69 -12.62
CA VAL A 25 1.71 -23.65 -12.22
C VAL A 25 1.03 -22.29 -12.05
N ALA A 26 0.14 -21.89 -12.96
CA ALA A 26 -0.62 -20.64 -12.84
C ALA A 26 -1.51 -20.62 -11.58
N TRP A 27 -2.23 -21.71 -11.29
CA TRP A 27 -3.02 -21.85 -10.07
C TRP A 27 -2.15 -21.86 -8.81
N LEU A 28 -1.00 -22.53 -8.80
CA LEU A 28 -0.07 -22.53 -7.67
C LEU A 28 0.49 -21.12 -7.40
N VAL A 29 0.90 -20.38 -8.43
CA VAL A 29 1.36 -18.99 -8.30
C VAL A 29 0.22 -18.09 -7.78
N TRP A 30 -1.00 -18.24 -8.31
CA TRP A 30 -2.16 -17.46 -7.87
C TRP A 30 -2.54 -17.74 -6.41
N LEU A 31 -2.57 -19.02 -6.00
CA LEU A 31 -2.80 -19.43 -4.61
C LEU A 31 -1.68 -18.94 -3.68
N LEU A 32 -0.42 -18.95 -4.13
CA LEU A 32 0.71 -18.45 -3.36
C LEU A 32 0.62 -16.92 -3.18
N CYS A 33 0.26 -16.17 -4.23
CA CYS A 33 -0.02 -14.74 -4.14
C CYS A 33 -1.18 -14.43 -3.19
N LEU A 34 -2.29 -15.19 -3.26
CA LEU A 34 -3.40 -15.06 -2.30
C LEU A 34 -2.97 -15.37 -0.87
N PHE A 35 -2.17 -16.42 -0.67
CA PHE A 35 -1.66 -16.79 0.66
C PHE A 35 -0.79 -15.67 1.23
N PHE A 36 0.17 -15.12 0.46
CA PHE A 36 0.99 -14.00 0.92
C PHE A 36 0.17 -12.72 1.16
N ALA A 37 -0.86 -12.44 0.35
CA ALA A 37 -1.75 -11.31 0.57
C ALA A 37 -2.57 -11.47 1.86
N ALA A 38 -3.16 -12.65 2.10
CA ALA A 38 -3.91 -12.96 3.31
C ALA A 38 -3.01 -12.98 4.56
N TRP A 39 -1.80 -13.51 4.45
CA TRP A 39 -0.79 -13.50 5.51
C TRP A 39 -0.35 -12.09 5.87
N GLY A 40 -0.06 -11.25 4.87
CA GLY A 40 0.26 -9.83 5.05
C GLY A 40 -0.89 -9.04 5.68
N TRP A 41 -2.13 -9.38 5.33
CA TRP A 41 -3.34 -8.82 5.94
C TRP A 41 -3.49 -9.23 7.42
N TRP A 42 -3.33 -10.51 7.76
CA TRP A 42 -3.40 -10.99 9.16
C TRP A 42 -2.24 -10.52 10.04
N ARG A 43 -1.04 -10.35 9.46
CA ARG A 43 0.13 -9.81 10.16
C ARG A 43 0.18 -8.27 10.15
N SER A 44 -0.86 -7.61 9.63
CA SER A 44 -0.93 -6.14 9.63
C SER A 44 -0.95 -5.59 11.06
N PRO A 45 -0.24 -4.48 11.35
CA PRO A 45 -0.22 -3.89 12.69
C PRO A 45 -1.61 -3.47 13.13
N GLN A 46 -2.03 -3.91 14.32
CA GLN A 46 -3.31 -3.51 14.91
C GLN A 46 -3.08 -2.39 15.93
N GLY A 47 -3.83 -1.31 15.79
CA GLY A 47 -3.77 -0.13 16.63
C GLY A 47 -4.76 0.93 16.13
N ASP A 48 -4.91 2.00 16.89
CA ASP A 48 -5.79 3.11 16.53
C ASP A 48 -5.00 4.20 15.80
N LEU A 49 -5.44 4.55 14.60
CA LEU A 49 -5.02 5.79 13.95
C LEU A 49 -5.96 6.91 14.38
N ARG A 50 -5.45 7.85 15.17
CA ARG A 50 -6.20 9.01 15.68
C ARG A 50 -5.79 10.28 14.94
N PHE A 51 -6.78 11.15 14.72
CA PHE A 51 -6.57 12.47 14.13
C PHE A 51 -6.85 13.52 15.20
N THR A 52 -5.87 14.40 15.45
CA THR A 52 -5.92 15.38 16.54
C THR A 52 -6.33 16.78 16.03
N GLY A 53 -6.65 16.92 14.75
CA GLY A 53 -6.96 18.20 14.09
C GLY A 53 -5.82 18.66 13.17
N ASP A 54 -4.61 18.73 13.71
CA ASP A 54 -3.41 19.07 12.92
C ASP A 54 -2.59 17.85 12.50
N SER A 55 -2.47 16.85 13.37
CA SER A 55 -1.58 15.71 13.16
C SER A 55 -2.26 14.36 13.28
N TRP A 56 -1.66 13.38 12.62
CA TRP A 56 -2.01 11.97 12.75
C TRP A 56 -1.16 11.34 13.85
N GLN A 57 -1.81 10.55 14.70
CA GLN A 57 -1.17 9.82 15.79
C GLN A 57 -1.49 8.34 15.66
N TRP A 58 -0.45 7.51 15.66
CA TRP A 58 -0.57 6.08 15.80
C TRP A 58 -0.54 5.71 17.29
N VAL A 59 -1.59 5.04 17.75
CA VAL A 59 -1.71 4.53 19.12
C VAL A 59 -1.53 3.01 19.09
N ASP A 60 -0.33 2.58 19.48
CA ASP A 60 0.05 1.22 19.84
C ASP A 60 -0.25 1.01 21.35
N PRO A 61 -0.59 -0.20 21.85
CA PRO A 61 -0.75 -0.44 23.30
C PRO A 61 0.47 -0.08 24.16
N ALA A 62 1.65 0.02 23.56
CA ALA A 62 2.88 0.46 24.22
C ALA A 62 3.18 1.97 24.10
N GLN A 63 2.70 2.66 23.05
CA GLN A 63 3.06 4.06 22.79
C GLN A 63 2.07 4.78 21.86
N THR A 64 1.86 6.07 22.12
CA THR A 64 1.27 7.01 21.14
C THR A 64 2.38 7.80 20.48
N GLN A 65 2.40 7.82 19.15
CA GLN A 65 3.42 8.53 18.36
C GLN A 65 2.79 9.33 17.22
N GLN A 66 3.31 10.51 16.94
CA GLN A 66 2.92 11.28 15.76
C GLN A 66 3.53 10.66 14.50
N VAL A 67 2.73 10.55 13.44
CA VAL A 67 3.12 9.96 12.16
C VAL A 67 2.64 10.82 10.99
N THR A 68 3.40 10.83 9.90
CA THR A 68 2.94 11.35 8.61
C THR A 68 2.32 10.20 7.81
N LEU A 69 1.25 10.48 7.05
CA LEU A 69 0.55 9.49 6.22
C LEU A 69 0.69 9.81 4.73
N GLY A 70 1.00 8.80 3.93
CA GLY A 70 0.81 8.83 2.47
C GLY A 70 -0.07 7.66 2.03
N VAL A 71 -1.16 7.94 1.31
CA VAL A 71 -1.93 6.88 0.63
C VAL A 71 -1.09 6.29 -0.49
N GLN A 72 -1.17 4.98 -0.63
CA GLN A 72 -0.48 4.23 -1.69
C GLN A 72 -1.49 3.42 -2.53
N LEU A 73 -2.64 3.04 -1.95
CA LEU A 73 -3.74 2.40 -2.66
C LEU A 73 -5.08 2.73 -2.00
N ASP A 74 -6.10 3.06 -2.78
CA ASP A 74 -7.49 3.22 -2.35
C ASP A 74 -8.38 2.22 -3.07
N LEU A 75 -8.98 1.30 -2.31
CA LEU A 75 -9.89 0.25 -2.79
C LEU A 75 -11.34 0.50 -2.33
N GLN A 76 -11.70 1.77 -2.10
CA GLN A 76 -12.99 2.28 -1.60
C GLN A 76 -13.40 1.81 -0.19
N GLN A 77 -13.36 0.51 0.09
CA GLN A 77 -13.65 -0.09 1.40
C GLN A 77 -12.39 -0.27 2.26
N THR A 78 -11.21 -0.27 1.63
CA THR A 78 -9.91 -0.39 2.26
C THR A 78 -8.93 0.61 1.68
N LEU A 79 -8.04 1.13 2.52
CA LEU A 79 -7.06 2.16 2.16
C LEU A 79 -5.70 1.69 2.69
N LEU A 80 -4.73 1.54 1.79
CA LEU A 80 -3.34 1.25 2.16
C LEU A 80 -2.62 2.58 2.37
N VAL A 81 -2.20 2.83 3.61
CA VAL A 81 -1.39 3.99 3.95
C VAL A 81 0.01 3.55 4.37
N ARG A 82 1.01 4.26 3.84
CA ARG A 82 2.37 4.25 4.35
C ARG A 82 2.47 5.31 5.44
N THR A 83 2.95 4.93 6.61
CA THR A 83 3.19 5.85 7.73
C THR A 83 4.68 5.98 8.02
N SER A 84 5.14 7.19 8.33
CA SER A 84 6.51 7.42 8.83
C SER A 84 6.46 8.15 10.17
N ASP A 85 7.19 7.66 11.16
CA ASP A 85 7.46 8.37 12.42
C ASP A 85 8.62 9.37 12.28
N ALA A 86 8.88 10.14 13.34
CA ALA A 86 9.99 11.10 13.39
C ALA A 86 11.37 10.45 13.25
N GLN A 87 11.48 9.14 13.52
CA GLN A 87 12.69 8.34 13.36
C GLN A 87 12.78 7.72 11.94
N SER A 88 11.97 8.19 10.99
CA SER A 88 11.87 7.71 9.61
C SER A 88 11.51 6.22 9.47
N ARG A 89 10.97 5.58 10.51
CA ARG A 89 10.56 4.17 10.44
C ARG A 89 9.26 4.08 9.65
N VAL A 90 9.33 3.34 8.55
CA VAL A 90 8.20 3.12 7.65
C VAL A 90 7.35 1.95 8.15
N ARG A 91 6.04 2.17 8.27
CA ARG A 91 5.05 1.12 8.56
C ARG A 91 3.95 1.17 7.50
N TRP A 92 3.41 0.01 7.14
CA TRP A 92 2.28 -0.10 6.20
C TRP A 92 1.04 -0.51 6.99
N LEU A 93 -0.04 0.25 6.82
CA LEU A 93 -1.30 0.03 7.53
C LEU A 93 -2.45 -0.12 6.54
N TRP A 94 -3.27 -1.14 6.76
CA TRP A 94 -4.55 -1.31 6.08
C TRP A 94 -5.66 -0.70 6.94
N LEU A 95 -6.20 0.42 6.50
CA LEU A 95 -7.39 1.02 7.09
C LEU A 95 -8.61 0.38 6.43
N ALA A 96 -9.58 -0.08 7.22
CA ALA A 96 -10.74 -0.83 6.73
C ALA A 96 -12.06 -0.20 7.20
N HIS A 97 -12.97 0.05 6.26
CA HIS A 97 -14.32 0.57 6.47
C HIS A 97 -15.07 -0.19 7.58
N ALA A 98 -14.93 -1.52 7.62
CA ALA A 98 -15.63 -2.40 8.57
C ALA A 98 -15.40 -2.07 10.06
N ARG A 99 -14.30 -1.40 10.44
CA ARG A 99 -14.06 -1.02 11.85
C ARG A 99 -14.85 0.20 12.31
N GLN A 100 -15.03 1.22 11.45
CA GLN A 100 -15.77 2.44 11.78
C GLN A 100 -16.48 2.98 10.52
N PRO A 101 -17.54 2.32 10.03
CA PRO A 101 -18.16 2.65 8.74
C PRO A 101 -18.72 4.08 8.71
N GLN A 102 -19.31 4.53 9.82
CA GLN A 102 -19.88 5.87 9.97
C GLN A 102 -18.84 7.00 9.80
N ARG A 103 -17.56 6.76 10.13
CA ARG A 103 -16.49 7.77 10.09
C ARG A 103 -15.53 7.58 8.91
N TRP A 104 -15.77 6.58 8.07
CA TRP A 104 -14.89 6.21 6.96
C TRP A 104 -14.70 7.33 5.93
N LEU A 105 -15.78 8.04 5.62
CA LEU A 105 -15.75 9.09 4.60
C LEU A 105 -15.00 10.34 5.12
N ASP A 106 -15.13 10.67 6.40
CA ASP A 106 -14.38 11.75 7.04
C ASP A 106 -12.90 11.39 7.20
N LEU A 107 -12.60 10.12 7.55
CA LEU A 107 -11.23 9.59 7.56
C LEU A 107 -10.57 9.74 6.18
N ARG A 108 -11.24 9.30 5.09
CA ARG A 108 -10.71 9.47 3.74
C ARG A 108 -10.46 10.94 3.40
N ARG A 109 -11.41 11.83 3.68
CA ARG A 109 -11.24 13.29 3.50
C ARG A 109 -10.02 13.83 4.23
N ALA A 110 -9.87 13.53 5.53
CA ALA A 110 -8.75 13.99 6.34
C ALA A 110 -7.39 13.45 5.83
N VAL A 111 -7.35 12.18 5.40
CA VAL A 111 -6.14 11.55 4.87
C VAL A 111 -5.71 12.17 3.53
N PHE A 112 -6.65 12.44 2.62
CA PHE A 112 -6.35 13.07 1.33
C PHE A 112 -6.07 14.57 1.43
N ALA A 113 -6.74 15.29 2.33
CA ALA A 113 -6.50 16.71 2.56
C ALA A 113 -5.06 16.98 3.00
N ARG A 114 -4.53 16.21 3.96
CA ARG A 114 -3.15 16.39 4.45
C ARG A 114 -2.06 15.90 3.48
N GLN A 115 -2.40 15.12 2.46
CA GLN A 115 -1.47 14.83 1.35
C GLN A 115 -1.35 16.00 0.37
N HIS A 116 -2.44 16.77 0.24
CA HIS A 116 -2.49 18.04 -0.49
C HIS A 116 -2.16 19.23 0.41
N ASP A 117 -1.38 18.98 1.47
CA ASP A 117 -0.62 20.00 2.17
C ASP A 117 0.84 19.89 1.67
N PRO A 118 1.13 20.28 0.41
CA PRO A 118 2.52 20.40 -0.01
C PRO A 118 3.14 21.44 0.92
N GLN A 119 4.26 21.04 1.54
CA GLN A 119 5.22 21.95 2.13
C GLN A 119 5.37 23.15 1.19
N VAL A 120 4.80 24.29 1.60
CA VAL A 120 4.58 25.45 0.71
C VAL A 120 5.86 25.74 -0.02
N ASP A 121 5.76 25.81 -1.35
CA ASP A 121 6.87 25.99 -2.27
C ASP A 121 7.72 27.17 -1.80
N GLY A 122 8.87 26.85 -1.22
CA GLY A 122 9.85 27.79 -0.70
C GLY A 122 10.64 28.42 -1.83
N SER A 123 9.94 28.89 -2.87
CA SER A 123 10.47 29.80 -3.88
C SER A 123 10.64 31.17 -3.21
N PRO A 124 11.86 31.61 -2.89
CA PRO A 124 12.05 32.95 -2.34
C PRO A 124 11.61 33.96 -3.39
N GLU A 125 10.75 34.90 -3.01
CA GLU A 125 10.46 36.08 -3.81
C GLU A 125 11.77 36.85 -4.04
N VAL A 126 12.34 36.70 -5.24
CA VAL A 126 13.49 37.50 -5.67
C VAL A 126 13.00 38.93 -5.86
N SER A 127 13.18 39.73 -4.81
CA SER A 127 13.02 41.19 -4.85
C SER A 127 14.30 41.84 -5.39
N ALA A 128 14.10 42.96 -6.10
CA ALA A 128 15.08 43.83 -6.77
C ALA A 128 15.55 43.40 -8.17
#